data_AF-A0A6P3GVZ1-F1
#
_entry.id   AF-A0A6P3GVZ1-F1
#
_cell.length_a   1.000
_cell.length_b   1.000
_cell.length_c   1.000
_cell.angle_alpha   90.00
_cell.angle_beta   90.00
_cell.angle_gamma   90.00
#
_symmetry.space_group_name_H-M   'P 1'
#
loop_
_entity.id
_entity.type
_entity.pdbx_description
1 polymer ?
#
loop_
_entity_poly.entity_id
_entity_poly.type
_entity_poly.pdbx_seq_one_letter_code
_entity_poly.pdbx_strand_id
1 'polypeptide(L)'
;MLSSQQKIQSDLTSHEISLEEMKKHYQGKETAQRVLSQIEVAQKKMQDVSMKFRLFQKPANFEQRLQESKMILDEVKMHLPALETKSVEQEVVQSQLNHCVNLYKSLSEVKSEVEMVIKTGRQIVQKKQTENPKELDERVTALKLHYNELGAK
;
A
#
# COMPACT_ATOMS: atom_id res chain seq x y z
N MET A 1 -26.74 3.92 7.92
CA MET A 1 -25.97 2.97 8.73
C MET A 1 -24.49 3.24 8.49
N LEU A 2 -23.68 3.39 9.54
CA LEU A 2 -22.21 3.44 9.40
C LEU A 2 -21.72 2.09 8.86
N SER A 3 -20.66 2.08 8.05
CA SER A 3 -20.03 0.81 7.67
C SER A 3 -19.49 0.10 8.92
N SER A 4 -19.40 -1.23 8.91
CA SER A 4 -18.88 -2.00 10.07
C SER A 4 -17.50 -1.51 10.52
N GLN A 5 -16.66 -1.08 9.58
CA GLN A 5 -15.35 -0.45 9.85
C GLN A 5 -15.48 0.88 10.59
N GLN A 6 -16.37 1.77 10.15
CA GLN A 6 -16.59 3.06 10.81
C GLN A 6 -17.15 2.89 12.22
N LYS A 7 -18.02 1.89 12.42
CA LYS A 7 -18.53 1.55 13.74
C LYS A 7 -17.40 1.10 14.68
N ILE A 8 -16.56 0.15 14.25
CA ILE A 8 -15.41 -0.31 15.06
C ILE A 8 -14.47 0.86 15.37
N GLN A 9 -14.17 1.72 14.40
CA GLN A 9 -13.32 2.89 14.62
C GLN A 9 -13.93 3.85 15.65
N SER A 10 -15.25 4.08 15.60
CA SER A 10 -15.96 4.91 16.56
C SER A 10 -15.92 4.31 17.97
N ASP A 11 -16.16 3.01 18.09
CA ASP A 11 -16.17 2.28 19.35
C ASP A 11 -14.77 2.31 20.00
N LEU A 12 -13.70 2.06 19.23
CA LEU A 12 -12.32 2.15 19.71
C LEU A 12 -11.98 3.53 20.24
N THR A 13 -12.29 4.59 19.47
CA THR A 13 -12.05 5.97 19.90
C THR A 13 -12.84 6.32 21.18
N SER A 14 -14.10 5.88 21.27
CA SER A 14 -14.93 6.11 22.46
C SER A 14 -14.35 5.43 23.70
N HIS A 15 -13.87 4.20 23.57
CA HIS A 15 -13.24 3.47 24.67
C HIS A 15 -11.89 4.06 25.09
N GLU A 16 -11.08 4.55 24.14
CA GLU A 16 -9.83 5.27 24.43
C GLU A 16 -10.10 6.52 25.26
N ILE A 17 -11.09 7.34 24.87
CA ILE A 17 -11.50 8.54 25.63
C ILE A 17 -11.97 8.16 27.04
N SER A 18 -12.83 7.14 27.16
CA SER A 18 -13.34 6.69 28.45
C SER A 18 -12.23 6.22 29.40
N LEU A 19 -11.20 5.53 28.87
CA LEU A 19 -10.04 5.08 29.65
C LEU A 19 -9.18 6.26 30.12
N GLU A 20 -8.98 7.28 29.29
CA GLU A 20 -8.26 8.50 29.68
C GLU A 20 -9.02 9.29 30.76
N GLU A 21 -10.34 9.41 30.65
CA GLU A 21 -11.18 10.04 31.66
C GLU A 21 -11.14 9.29 32.99
N MET A 22 -11.24 7.96 32.96
CA MET A 22 -11.09 7.12 34.15
C MET A 22 -9.71 7.30 34.79
N LYS A 23 -8.64 7.31 34.01
CA LYS A 23 -7.27 7.53 34.51
C LYS A 23 -7.17 8.87 35.25
N LYS A 24 -7.65 9.94 34.61
CA LYS A 24 -7.66 11.30 35.20
C LYS A 24 -8.46 11.36 36.50
N HIS A 25 -9.58 10.65 36.59
CA HIS A 25 -10.42 10.64 37.80
C HIS A 25 -9.75 9.95 39.01
N TYR A 26 -8.91 8.94 38.78
CA TYR A 26 -8.21 8.21 39.83
C TYR A 26 -6.80 8.72 40.12
N GLN A 27 -6.27 9.61 39.28
CA GLN A 27 -4.95 10.22 39.45
C GLN A 27 -4.87 11.02 40.76
N GLY A 28 -3.80 10.84 41.52
CA GLY A 28 -3.59 11.52 42.81
C GLY A 28 -4.35 10.93 44.00
N LYS A 29 -5.14 9.85 43.82
CA LYS A 29 -5.79 9.13 44.92
C LYS A 29 -4.89 7.97 45.36
N GLU A 30 -4.25 8.08 46.52
CA GLU A 30 -3.29 7.09 47.04
C GLU A 30 -3.89 5.68 47.20
N THR A 31 -5.18 5.59 47.53
CA THR A 31 -5.91 4.31 47.66
C THR A 31 -6.31 3.69 46.31
N ALA A 32 -6.11 4.39 45.19
CA ALA A 32 -6.53 3.96 43.87
C ALA A 32 -5.40 3.33 43.02
N GLN A 33 -4.21 3.09 43.59
CA GLN A 33 -3.06 2.53 42.85
C GLN A 33 -3.40 1.26 42.07
N ARG A 34 -4.13 0.32 42.69
CA ARG A 34 -4.56 -0.92 42.02
C ARG A 34 -5.47 -0.65 40.81
N VAL A 35 -6.36 0.33 40.92
CA VAL A 35 -7.28 0.72 39.83
C VAL A 35 -6.51 1.39 38.71
N LEU A 36 -5.57 2.29 39.04
CA LEU A 36 -4.70 2.93 38.06
C LEU A 36 -3.88 1.90 37.27
N SER A 37 -3.28 0.91 37.92
CA SER A 37 -2.55 -0.16 37.22
C SER A 37 -3.45 -0.98 36.28
N GLN A 38 -4.71 -1.24 36.66
CA GLN A 38 -5.66 -1.92 35.77
C GLN A 38 -6.04 -1.06 34.56
N ILE A 39 -6.22 0.25 34.76
CA ILE A 39 -6.48 1.21 33.68
C ILE A 39 -5.30 1.23 32.71
N GLU A 40 -4.06 1.27 33.21
CA GLU A 40 -2.85 1.23 32.36
C GLU A 40 -2.77 -0.05 31.53
N VAL A 41 -3.06 -1.21 32.13
CA VAL A 41 -3.11 -2.49 31.40
C VAL A 41 -4.21 -2.45 30.32
N ALA A 42 -5.38 -1.89 30.61
CA ALA A 42 -6.46 -1.76 29.65
C ALA A 42 -6.10 -0.78 28.51
N GLN A 43 -5.46 0.35 28.81
CA GLN A 43 -4.95 1.31 27.83
C GLN A 43 -3.96 0.66 26.88
N LYS A 44 -3.00 -0.12 27.41
CA LYS A 44 -2.02 -0.84 26.59
C LYS A 44 -2.69 -1.84 25.66
N LYS A 45 -3.64 -2.64 26.17
CA LYS A 45 -4.42 -3.57 25.34
C LYS A 45 -5.24 -2.84 24.27
N MET A 46 -5.81 -1.69 24.59
CA MET A 46 -6.57 -0.88 23.64
C MET A 46 -5.67 -0.37 22.51
N GLN A 47 -4.49 0.15 22.84
CA GLN A 47 -3.49 0.56 21.85
C GLN A 47 -3.09 -0.59 20.92
N ASP A 48 -2.88 -1.80 21.46
CA ASP A 48 -2.58 -2.99 20.66
C ASP A 48 -3.72 -3.35 19.70
N VAL A 49 -4.98 -3.26 20.15
CA VAL A 49 -6.16 -3.51 19.31
C VAL A 49 -6.29 -2.44 18.23
N SER A 50 -6.14 -1.16 18.58
CA SER A 50 -6.15 -0.04 17.63
C SER A 50 -5.05 -0.16 16.57
N MET A 51 -3.86 -0.63 16.95
CA MET A 51 -2.76 -0.92 16.02
C MET A 51 -3.13 -2.07 15.07
N LYS A 52 -3.58 -3.21 15.60
CA LYS A 52 -3.98 -4.37 14.78
C LYS A 52 -5.13 -4.03 13.84
N PHE A 53 -6.15 -3.32 14.33
CA PHE A 53 -7.28 -2.88 13.53
C PHE A 53 -6.82 -2.08 12.32
N ARG A 54 -5.90 -1.14 12.53
CA ARG A 54 -5.30 -0.32 11.47
C ARG A 54 -4.53 -1.15 10.45
N LEU A 55 -3.72 -2.12 10.89
CA LEU A 55 -3.00 -3.03 10.00
C LEU A 55 -3.97 -3.87 9.13
N PHE A 56 -5.08 -4.33 9.70
CA PHE A 56 -6.14 -5.05 8.95
C PHE A 56 -6.90 -4.18 7.95
N GLN A 57 -6.73 -2.85 7.98
CA GLN A 57 -7.29 -1.97 6.97
C GLN A 57 -6.45 -1.90 5.69
N LYS A 58 -5.29 -2.57 5.62
CA LYS A 58 -4.53 -2.73 4.36
C LYS A 58 -5.43 -3.49 3.35
N PRO A 59 -5.61 -2.98 2.12
CA PRO A 59 -6.36 -3.70 1.09
C PRO A 59 -5.77 -5.09 0.83
N ALA A 60 -6.60 -6.13 0.90
CA ALA A 60 -6.13 -7.53 0.85
C ALA A 60 -5.42 -7.88 -0.47
N ASN A 61 -5.86 -7.31 -1.59
CA ASN A 61 -5.29 -7.55 -2.91
C ASN A 61 -4.13 -6.59 -3.26
N PHE A 62 -3.73 -5.68 -2.38
CA PHE A 62 -2.71 -4.70 -2.70
C PHE A 62 -1.38 -5.36 -3.09
N GLU A 63 -0.97 -6.38 -2.34
CA GLU A 63 0.31 -7.06 -2.55
C GLU A 63 0.36 -7.75 -3.92
N GLN A 64 -0.74 -8.44 -4.27
CA GLN A 64 -0.91 -9.09 -5.56
C GLN A 64 -0.85 -8.06 -6.69
N ARG A 65 -1.62 -6.97 -6.61
CA ARG A 65 -1.67 -5.93 -7.65
C ARG A 65 -0.32 -5.25 -7.87
N LEU A 66 0.42 -5.00 -6.79
CA LEU A 66 1.78 -4.47 -6.87
C LEU A 66 2.73 -5.44 -7.58
N GLN A 67 2.65 -6.73 -7.26
CA GLN A 67 3.47 -7.75 -7.91
C GLN A 67 3.10 -7.92 -9.39
N GLU A 68 1.81 -7.97 -9.74
CA GLU A 68 1.32 -8.08 -11.11
C GLU A 68 1.76 -6.88 -11.95
N SER A 69 1.61 -5.66 -11.43
CA SER A 69 2.09 -4.43 -12.08
C SER A 69 3.59 -4.52 -12.37
N LYS A 70 4.37 -4.98 -11.39
CA LYS A 70 5.82 -5.15 -11.56
C LYS A 70 6.14 -6.18 -12.64
N MET A 71 5.47 -7.33 -12.64
CA MET A 71 5.71 -8.39 -13.62
C MET A 71 5.45 -7.95 -15.05
N ILE A 72 4.37 -7.18 -15.29
CA ILE A 72 4.07 -6.65 -16.63
C ILE A 72 5.19 -5.70 -17.09
N LEU A 73 5.70 -4.84 -16.21
CA LEU A 73 6.81 -3.94 -16.55
C LEU A 73 8.12 -4.72 -16.81
N ASP A 74 8.40 -5.74 -15.99
CA ASP A 74 9.55 -6.63 -16.19
C ASP A 74 9.48 -7.36 -17.54
N GLU A 75 8.28 -7.83 -17.94
CA GLU A 75 8.03 -8.45 -19.25
C GLU A 75 8.26 -7.47 -20.41
N VAL A 76 7.71 -6.25 -20.33
CA VAL A 76 7.97 -5.20 -21.32
C VAL A 76 9.47 -4.94 -21.44
N LYS A 77 10.17 -4.78 -20.31
CA LYS A 77 11.61 -4.55 -20.28
C LYS A 77 12.41 -5.66 -20.94
N MET A 78 12.02 -6.91 -20.73
CA MET A 78 12.66 -8.09 -21.32
C MET A 78 12.55 -8.11 -22.84
N HIS A 79 11.43 -7.60 -23.39
CA HIS A 79 11.18 -7.59 -24.83
C HIS A 79 11.74 -6.35 -25.55
N LEU A 80 12.14 -5.29 -24.84
CA LEU A 80 12.72 -4.09 -25.45
C LEU A 80 13.93 -4.35 -26.39
N PRO A 81 14.91 -5.22 -26.07
CA PRO A 81 16.04 -5.50 -26.96
C PRO A 81 15.63 -6.14 -28.30
N ALA A 82 14.42 -6.71 -28.40
CA ALA A 82 13.91 -7.25 -29.66
C ALA A 82 13.52 -6.14 -30.66
N LEU A 83 13.36 -4.90 -30.20
CA LEU A 83 13.02 -3.73 -31.03
C LEU A 83 14.22 -3.12 -31.76
N GLU A 84 15.45 -3.47 -31.38
CA GLU A 84 16.65 -2.96 -32.06
C GLU A 84 16.66 -3.43 -33.52
N THR A 85 16.80 -2.51 -34.48
CA THR A 85 16.77 -2.82 -35.91
C THR A 85 17.94 -3.73 -36.29
N LYS A 86 17.63 -4.97 -36.68
CA LYS A 86 18.63 -6.00 -37.02
C LYS A 86 18.78 -6.23 -38.53
N SER A 87 17.79 -5.80 -39.32
CA SER A 87 17.79 -5.90 -40.78
C SER A 87 16.83 -4.86 -41.37
N VAL A 88 17.05 -4.51 -42.64
CA VAL A 88 16.19 -3.62 -43.44
C VAL A 88 15.20 -4.40 -44.31
N GLU A 89 15.20 -5.73 -44.21
CA GLU A 89 14.24 -6.60 -44.90
C GLU A 89 12.82 -6.31 -44.42
N GLN A 90 11.90 -6.20 -45.38
CA GLN A 90 10.51 -5.82 -45.13
C GLN A 90 9.82 -6.71 -44.08
N GLU A 91 10.05 -8.03 -44.11
CA GLU A 91 9.48 -8.96 -43.14
C GLU A 91 10.00 -8.74 -41.72
N VAL A 92 11.31 -8.45 -41.58
CA VAL A 92 11.94 -8.15 -40.29
C VAL A 92 11.41 -6.84 -39.74
N VAL A 93 11.35 -5.79 -40.57
CA VAL A 93 10.83 -4.47 -40.18
C VAL A 93 9.36 -4.56 -39.75
N GLN A 94 8.53 -5.31 -40.48
CA GLN A 94 7.11 -5.49 -40.13
C GLN A 94 6.94 -6.26 -38.82
N SER A 95 7.74 -7.30 -38.60
CA SER A 95 7.76 -8.04 -37.35
C SER A 95 8.15 -7.13 -36.17
N GLN A 96 9.19 -6.31 -36.32
CA GLN A 96 9.63 -5.36 -35.31
C GLN A 96 8.58 -4.29 -35.00
N LEU A 97 7.90 -3.76 -36.03
CA LEU A 97 6.78 -2.84 -35.86
C LEU A 97 5.65 -3.48 -35.05
N ASN A 98 5.28 -4.72 -35.35
CA ASN A 98 4.25 -5.44 -34.60
C ASN A 98 4.65 -5.63 -33.13
N HIS A 99 5.92 -5.96 -32.85
CA HIS A 99 6.42 -6.07 -31.48
C HIS A 99 6.37 -4.72 -30.75
N CYS A 100 6.74 -3.63 -31.41
CA CYS A 100 6.69 -2.28 -30.84
C CYS A 100 5.26 -1.88 -30.46
N VAL A 101 4.30 -2.11 -31.37
CA VAL A 101 2.88 -1.83 -31.12
C VAL A 101 2.36 -2.65 -29.94
N ASN A 102 2.73 -3.93 -29.84
CA ASN A 102 2.31 -4.78 -28.72
C ASN A 102 2.88 -4.28 -27.38
N LEU A 103 4.16 -3.90 -27.34
CA LEU A 103 4.78 -3.38 -26.11
C LEU A 103 4.16 -2.05 -25.67
N TYR A 104 3.91 -1.14 -26.62
CA TYR A 104 3.23 0.12 -26.33
C TYR A 104 1.81 -0.13 -25.79
N LYS A 105 1.08 -1.09 -26.38
CA LYS A 105 -0.24 -1.49 -25.91
C LYS A 105 -0.17 -2.00 -24.46
N SER A 106 0.72 -2.94 -24.14
CA SER A 106 0.91 -3.44 -22.78
C SER A 106 1.25 -2.33 -21.77
N LEU A 107 2.14 -1.39 -22.13
CA LEU A 107 2.47 -0.23 -21.30
C LEU A 107 1.27 0.71 -21.07
N SER A 108 0.46 0.91 -22.11
CA SER A 108 -0.72 1.77 -22.03
C SER A 108 -1.83 1.17 -21.16
N GLU A 109 -2.03 -0.15 -21.26
CA GLU A 109 -3.05 -0.88 -20.50
C GLU A 109 -2.70 -0.94 -19.01
N VAL A 110 -1.42 -1.14 -18.66
CA VAL A 110 -0.97 -1.22 -17.26
C VAL A 110 -0.86 0.14 -16.57
N LYS A 111 -0.92 1.26 -17.30
CA LYS A 111 -0.73 2.61 -16.76
C LYS A 111 -1.65 2.93 -15.58
N SER A 112 -2.95 2.74 -15.77
CA SER A 112 -3.95 3.09 -14.75
C SER A 112 -3.79 2.24 -13.49
N GLU A 113 -3.40 0.97 -13.67
CA GLU A 113 -3.11 0.03 -12.60
C GLU A 113 -1.88 0.47 -11.79
N VAL A 114 -0.78 0.82 -12.47
CA VAL A 114 0.45 1.35 -11.84
C VAL A 114 0.15 2.61 -11.03
N GLU A 115 -0.58 3.57 -11.60
CA GLU A 115 -0.97 4.80 -10.90
C GLU A 115 -1.82 4.49 -9.66
N MET A 116 -2.78 3.57 -9.76
CA MET A 116 -3.64 3.16 -8.65
C MET A 116 -2.85 2.44 -7.56
N VAL A 117 -1.94 1.53 -7.91
CA VAL A 117 -1.05 0.84 -6.98
C VAL A 117 -0.16 1.84 -6.26
N ILE A 118 0.44 2.80 -6.98
CA ILE A 118 1.27 3.84 -6.36
C ILE A 118 0.46 4.64 -5.36
N LYS A 119 -0.72 5.12 -5.78
CA LYS A 119 -1.60 5.90 -4.91
C LYS A 119 -2.02 5.12 -3.66
N THR A 120 -2.46 3.88 -3.84
CA THR A 120 -2.87 3.00 -2.74
C THR A 120 -1.71 2.70 -1.80
N GLY A 121 -0.53 2.41 -2.33
CA GLY A 121 0.68 2.15 -1.55
C GLY A 121 1.06 3.33 -0.66
N ARG A 122 1.03 4.56 -1.20
CA ARG A 122 1.25 5.79 -0.42
C ARG A 122 0.19 5.99 0.65
N GLN A 123 -1.07 5.68 0.38
CA GLN A 123 -2.15 5.75 1.37
C GLN A 123 -1.96 4.75 2.52
N ILE A 124 -1.51 3.52 2.23
CA ILE A 124 -1.20 2.50 3.25
C ILE A 124 -0.11 3.01 4.19
N VAL A 125 0.96 3.60 3.65
CA VAL A 125 2.04 4.21 4.46
C VAL A 125 1.51 5.37 5.30
N GLN A 126 0.79 6.31 4.68
CA GLN A 126 0.24 7.50 5.36
C GLN A 126 -0.70 7.11 6.51
N LYS A 127 -1.56 6.10 6.30
CA LYS A 127 -2.49 5.61 7.32
C LYS A 127 -1.84 4.68 8.34
N LYS A 128 -0.54 4.37 8.21
CA LYS A 128 0.21 3.40 9.04
C LYS A 128 -0.44 2.00 9.05
N GLN A 129 -0.86 1.53 7.88
CA GLN A 129 -1.51 0.23 7.68
C GLN A 129 -0.49 -0.87 7.30
N THR A 130 0.79 -0.64 7.55
CA THR A 130 1.88 -1.59 7.30
C THR A 130 2.90 -1.48 8.43
N GLU A 131 3.52 -2.61 8.78
CA GLU A 131 4.63 -2.67 9.73
C GLU A 131 5.95 -2.17 9.10
N ASN A 132 6.05 -2.22 7.76
CA ASN A 132 7.23 -1.84 7.00
C ASN A 132 6.94 -0.63 6.09
N PRO A 133 6.72 0.59 6.64
CA PRO A 133 6.33 1.76 5.84
C PRO A 133 7.43 2.19 4.86
N LYS A 134 8.70 2.14 5.28
CA LYS A 134 9.84 2.53 4.45
C LYS A 134 10.01 1.60 3.25
N GLU A 135 10.00 0.28 3.50
CA GLU A 135 10.11 -0.74 2.45
C GLU A 135 8.99 -0.60 1.43
N LEU A 136 7.74 -0.44 1.89
CA LEU A 136 6.61 -0.24 0.99
C LEU A 136 6.76 1.05 0.15
N ASP A 137 7.23 2.13 0.76
CA ASP A 137 7.45 3.39 0.07
C ASP A 137 8.52 3.25 -1.04
N GLU A 138 9.62 2.57 -0.74
CA GLU A 138 10.69 2.26 -1.70
C GLU A 138 10.20 1.39 -2.85
N ARG A 139 9.42 0.33 -2.57
CA ARG A 139 8.84 -0.55 -3.60
C ARG A 139 7.91 0.19 -4.56
N VAL A 140 7.07 1.08 -4.03
CA VAL A 140 6.17 1.91 -4.84
C VAL A 140 6.95 2.95 -5.66
N THR A 141 8.02 3.52 -5.09
CA THR A 141 8.92 4.42 -5.81
C THR A 141 9.62 3.69 -6.96
N ALA A 142 10.14 2.48 -6.71
CA ALA A 142 10.78 1.65 -7.72
C ALA A 142 9.82 1.31 -8.86
N LEU A 143 8.56 0.96 -8.56
CA LEU A 143 7.54 0.73 -9.59
C LEU A 143 7.33 1.97 -10.47
N LYS A 144 7.22 3.16 -9.86
CA LYS A 144 7.09 4.43 -10.59
C LYS A 144 8.28 4.70 -11.50
N LEU A 145 9.50 4.53 -10.98
CA LEU A 145 10.72 4.73 -11.76
C LEU A 145 10.78 3.74 -12.93
N HIS A 146 10.45 2.47 -12.69
CA HIS A 146 10.45 1.45 -13.73
C HIS A 146 9.45 1.79 -14.85
N TYR A 147 8.22 2.20 -14.52
CA TYR A 147 7.24 2.63 -15.51
C TYR A 147 7.74 3.85 -16.32
N ASN A 148 8.31 4.85 -15.65
CA ASN A 148 8.82 6.05 -16.30
C ASN A 148 10.01 5.75 -17.22
N GLU A 149 10.92 4.87 -16.80
CA GLU A 149 12.05 4.44 -17.62
C GLU A 149 11.60 3.74 -18.90
N LEU A 150 10.56 2.89 -18.82
CA LEU A 150 10.02 2.19 -19.97
C LEU A 150 9.22 3.12 -20.89
N GLY A 151 8.47 4.08 -20.35
CA GLY A 151 7.72 5.05 -21.14
C GLY A 151 8.57 6.15 -21.80
N ALA A 152 9.84 6.28 -21.41
CA ALA A 152 10.79 7.21 -22.02
C ALA A 152 11.61 6.62 -23.19
N LYS A 153 11.48 5.31 -23.43
CA LYS A 153 12.14 4.60 -24.53
C LYS A 153 11.21 4.45 -25.73
#